data_AF-A0A6A5XSD0-F1
#
_entry.id   AF-A0A6A5XSD0-F1
#
_cell.length_a   1.000
_cell.length_b   1.000
_cell.length_c   1.000
_cell.angle_alpha   90.00
_cell.angle_beta   90.00
_cell.angle_gamma   90.00
#
_symmetry.space_group_name_H-M   'P 1'
#
loop_
_entity.id
_entity.type
_entity.pdbx_description
1 polymer ?
#
loop_
_entity_poly.entity_id
_entity_poly.type
_entity_poly.pdbx_seq_one_letter_code
_entity_poly.pdbx_strand_id
1 'polypeptide(L)' 'MSNNPEKAAASQAAIDDDEPDDWDKRIFSTGCSDENAKLTDCYYEKKDWRVCKKEMEIFRECWKRHGNNERTSSKDV' A
#
# COMPACT_ATOMS: atom_id res chain seq x y z
N MET A 1 -39.72 14.95 -16.26
CA MET A 1 -38.49 15.76 -16.23
C MET A 1 -38.50 16.58 -14.95
N SER A 2 -37.97 16.04 -13.85
CA SER A 2 -37.63 16.81 -12.65
C SER A 2 -36.37 16.18 -12.07
N ASN A 3 -35.23 16.76 -12.41
CA ASN A 3 -33.92 16.35 -11.94
C ASN A 3 -33.74 16.89 -10.52
N ASN A 4 -33.75 16.02 -9.49
CA ASN A 4 -33.37 16.42 -8.13
C ASN A 4 -31.88 16.09 -7.92
N PRO A 5 -30.98 17.08 -7.74
CA PRO A 5 -29.53 16.88 -7.76
C PRO A 5 -28.92 16.36 -6.44
N GLU A 6 -29.73 15.91 -5.48
CA GLU A 6 -29.27 15.64 -4.11
C GLU A 6 -28.84 14.19 -3.84
N LYS A 7 -28.74 13.34 -4.86
CA LYS A 7 -28.29 11.95 -4.72
C LYS A 7 -27.07 11.63 -5.58
N ALA A 8 -25.97 12.33 -5.33
CA ALA A 8 -24.68 12.04 -5.99
C ALA A 8 -23.44 12.21 -5.08
N ALA A 9 -23.61 12.34 -3.76
CA ALA A 9 -22.48 12.62 -2.85
C ALA A 9 -22.42 11.70 -1.61
N ALA A 10 -22.99 10.49 -1.68
CA ALA A 10 -23.00 9.51 -0.58
C ALA A 10 -22.21 8.24 -0.91
N SER A 11 -21.12 8.36 -1.68
CA SER A 11 -20.28 7.22 -2.08
C SER A 11 -18.80 7.57 -2.19
N GLN A 12 -18.29 8.40 -1.29
CA GLN A 12 -16.90 8.24 -0.85
C GLN A 12 -16.99 7.73 0.57
N ALA A 13 -16.76 6.42 0.70
CA ALA A 13 -16.67 5.73 1.96
C ALA A 13 -15.78 6.52 2.91
N ALA A 14 -16.22 6.60 4.16
CA ALA A 14 -15.35 6.87 5.28
C ALA A 14 -14.10 6.00 5.09
N ILE A 15 -12.96 6.67 4.92
CA ILE A 15 -11.65 6.05 4.97
C ILE A 15 -11.51 5.69 6.44
N ASP A 16 -11.79 4.43 6.75
CA ASP A 16 -11.57 3.81 8.04
C ASP A 16 -10.07 3.90 8.31
N ASP A 17 -9.69 4.91 9.11
CA ASP A 17 -8.30 5.26 9.48
C ASP A 17 -7.73 4.31 10.54
N ASP A 18 -8.52 3.33 10.99
CA ASP A 18 -8.19 2.42 12.10
C ASP A 18 -7.88 0.98 11.64
N GLU A 19 -8.19 0.58 10.40
CA GLU A 19 -7.75 -0.70 9.83
C GLU A 19 -6.53 -0.56 8.91
N PRO A 20 -5.48 -1.40 9.09
CA PRO A 20 -4.41 -1.48 8.09
C PRO A 20 -5.02 -1.88 6.75
N ASP A 21 -4.68 -1.13 5.70
CA ASP A 21 -5.22 -1.36 4.37
C ASP A 21 -4.83 -2.77 3.88
N ASP A 22 -5.56 -3.27 2.87
CA ASP A 22 -5.29 -4.60 2.32
C ASP A 22 -3.85 -4.74 1.79
N TRP A 23 -3.21 -3.61 1.48
CA TRP A 23 -1.83 -3.56 1.03
C TRP A 23 -0.86 -3.77 2.20
N ASP A 24 -1.00 -3.03 3.30
CA ASP A 24 -0.22 -3.16 4.54
C ASP A 24 -0.39 -4.56 5.12
N LYS A 25 -1.62 -5.09 5.20
CA LYS A 25 -1.89 -6.49 5.61
C LYS A 25 -1.10 -7.49 4.76
N ARG A 26 -1.00 -7.26 3.44
CA ARG A 26 -0.18 -8.10 2.54
C ARG A 26 1.30 -7.91 2.83
N ILE A 27 1.78 -6.69 2.99
CA ILE A 27 3.19 -6.43 3.31
C ILE A 27 3.58 -7.08 4.64
N PHE A 28 2.80 -6.93 5.72
CA PHE A 28 3.05 -7.59 6.99
C PHE A 28 3.12 -9.11 6.86
N SER A 29 2.22 -9.72 6.07
CA SER A 29 2.26 -11.16 5.83
C SER A 29 3.38 -11.65 4.92
N THR A 30 4.12 -10.75 4.24
CA THR A 30 5.32 -11.14 3.48
C THR A 30 6.56 -11.37 4.34
N GLY A 31 6.60 -10.76 5.54
CA GLY A 31 7.80 -10.70 6.37
C GLY A 31 8.82 -9.63 5.95
N CYS A 32 8.47 -8.73 5.03
CA CYS A 32 9.30 -7.60 4.58
C CYS A 32 8.72 -6.24 5.01
N SER A 33 7.99 -6.22 6.13
CA SER A 33 7.35 -5.01 6.64
C SER A 33 8.34 -3.96 7.10
N ASP A 34 9.48 -4.36 7.67
CA ASP A 34 10.49 -3.43 8.18
C ASP A 34 11.17 -2.66 7.05
N GLU A 35 11.45 -3.34 5.94
CA GLU A 35 11.98 -2.72 4.73
C GLU A 35 10.95 -1.82 4.06
N ASN A 36 9.68 -2.21 4.05
CA ASN A 36 8.59 -1.38 3.56
C ASN A 36 8.43 -0.11 4.41
N ALA A 37 8.48 -0.23 5.74
CA ALA A 37 8.39 0.90 6.66
C ALA A 37 9.51 1.91 6.38
N LYS A 38 10.76 1.45 6.22
CA LYS A 38 11.89 2.33 5.87
C LYS A 38 11.72 3.03 4.51
N LEU A 39 11.14 2.35 3.54
CA LEU A 39 10.83 2.94 2.23
C LEU A 39 9.73 4.02 2.36
N THR A 40 8.67 3.72 3.10
CA THR A 40 7.58 4.65 3.39
C THR A 40 8.06 5.85 4.19
N ASP A 41 8.93 5.65 5.17
CA ASP A 41 9.55 6.72 5.97
C ASP A 41 10.39 7.64 5.09
N CYS A 42 11.26 7.09 4.22
CA CYS A 42 12.04 7.88 3.29
C CYS A 42 11.16 8.71 2.34
N TYR A 43 10.07 8.11 1.84
CA TYR A 43 9.09 8.84 1.03
C TYR A 43 8.35 9.88 1.86
N TYR A 44 8.02 9.60 3.12
CA TYR A 44 7.31 10.56 3.96
C TYR A 44 8.16 11.80 4.24
N GLU A 45 9.46 11.62 4.49
CA GLU A 45 10.42 12.69 4.72
C GLU A 45 10.70 13.51 3.46
N LYS A 46 10.98 12.84 2.33
CA LYS A 46 11.46 13.50 1.11
C LYS A 46 10.37 13.81 0.10
N LYS A 47 9.21 13.15 0.21
CA LYS A 47 8.08 13.15 -0.74
C LYS A 47 8.48 12.81 -2.19
N ASP A 48 9.61 12.13 -2.37
CA ASP A 48 10.10 11.67 -3.66
C ASP A 48 10.64 10.24 -3.53
N TRP A 49 10.08 9.30 -4.27
CA TRP A 49 10.50 7.90 -4.25
C TRP A 49 11.82 7.66 -4.98
N ARG A 50 12.25 8.56 -5.87
CA ARG A 50 13.48 8.40 -6.67
C ARG A 50 14.73 8.52 -5.82
N VAL A 51 14.66 9.32 -4.76
CA VAL A 51 15.74 9.51 -3.77
C VAL A 51 15.76 8.40 -2.71
N CYS A 52 14.75 7.52 -2.70
CA CYS A 52 14.62 6.36 -1.81
C CYS A 52 14.97 5.05 -2.53
N LYS A 53 15.80 5.14 -3.58
CA LYS A 53 16.18 3.99 -4.40
C LYS A 53 16.87 2.90 -3.58
N LYS A 54 17.66 3.28 -2.58
CA LYS A 54 18.36 2.35 -1.69
C LYS A 54 17.37 1.51 -0.87
N GLU A 55 16.39 2.17 -0.27
CA GLU A 55 15.33 1.53 0.52
C GLU A 55 14.48 0.62 -0.38
N MET A 56 14.22 1.05 -1.62
CA MET A 56 13.50 0.25 -2.62
C MET A 56 14.27 -1.01 -3.05
N GLU A 57 15.59 -0.93 -3.20
CA GLU A 57 16.45 -2.08 -3.49
C GLU A 57 16.47 -3.08 -2.33
N ILE A 58 16.58 -2.60 -1.09
CA ILE A 58 16.52 -3.42 0.12
C ILE A 58 15.18 -4.15 0.21
N PHE A 59 14.07 -3.43 0.00
CA PHE A 59 12.73 -4.02 -0.03
C PHE A 59 12.61 -5.11 -1.11
N ARG A 60 13.12 -4.85 -2.32
CA ARG A 60 13.13 -5.86 -3.40
C ARG A 60 13.97 -7.09 -3.08
N GLU A 61 15.10 -6.92 -2.40
CA GLU A 61 15.93 -8.05 -1.97
C GLU A 61 15.20 -8.90 -0.93
N CYS A 62 14.56 -8.28 0.06
CA CYS A 62 13.71 -8.99 1.01
C CYS A 62 12.59 -9.71 0.28
N TRP A 63 11.90 -9.01 -0.62
CA TRP A 63 10.79 -9.55 -1.41
C TRP A 63 11.18 -10.81 -2.18
N LYS A 64 12.34 -10.78 -2.83
CA LYS A 64 12.91 -11.90 -3.57
C LYS A 64 13.31 -13.06 -2.64
N ARG A 65 13.93 -12.75 -1.50
CA ARG A 65 14.36 -13.76 -0.51
C ARG A 65 13.17 -14.51 0.09
N HIS A 66 12.07 -13.81 0.33
CA HIS A 66 10.83 -14.38 0.86
C HIS A 66 9.96 -15.04 -0.22
N GLY A 67 10.41 -15.09 -1.48
CA GLY A 67 9.68 -15.76 -2.56
C GLY A 67 8.38 -15.07 -2.95
N ASN A 68 8.21 -13.78 -2.61
CA ASN A 68 6.97 -13.04 -2.90
C ASN A 68 6.81 -12.69 -4.39
N ASN A 69 7.75 -13.08 -5.25
CA ASN A 69 7.62 -12.95 -6.70
C ASN A 69 6.45 -13.77 -7.27
N GLU A 70 6.06 -14.86 -6.61
CA GLU A 70 4.87 -15.64 -6.99
C GLU A 70 3.60 -15.22 -6.20
N ARG A 71 3.76 -14.32 -5.21
CA ARG A 71 2.74 -13.99 -4.21
C ARG A 71 2.06 -12.63 -4.46
N THR A 72 1.63 -12.37 -5.69
CA THR A 72 0.73 -11.24 -6.01
C THR A 72 -0.50 -11.66 -6.80
N SER A 73 -0.94 -12.91 -6.67
CA SER A 73 -2.32 -13.25 -7.01
C SER A 73 -3.20 -12.54 -5.98
N SER A 74 -3.91 -11.50 -6.39
CA SER A 74 -5.09 -11.03 -5.66
C SER A 74 -5.97 -12.25 -5.43
N LYS A 75 -6.06 -12.72 -4.17
CA LYS A 75 -7.11 -13.64 -3.81
C LYS A 75 -8.36 -12.78 -3.67
N ASP A 76 -9.07 -12.61 -4.79
CA ASP A 76 -10.47 -12.24 -4.77
C ASP A 76 -11.20 -13.43 -4.11
N VAL A 77 -11.50 -13.34 -2.82
CA VAL A 77 -12.39 -14.27 -2.12
C VAL A 77 -13.54 -13.50 -1.50
#